data_AF-A0A2N2CJR5-F1
#
_entry.id   AF-A0A2N2CJR5-F1
#
_cell.length_a   1.000
_cell.length_b   1.000
_cell.length_c   1.000
_cell.angle_alpha   90.00
_cell.angle_beta   90.00
_cell.angle_gamma   90.00
#
_symmetry.space_group_name_H-M   'P 1'
#
loop_
_entity.id
_entity.type
_entity.pdbx_description
1 polymer ?
#
loop_
_entity_poly.entity_id
_entity_poly.type
_entity_poly.pdbx_seq_one_letter_code
_entity_poly.pdbx_strand_id
1 'polypeptide(L)' 'MKSILLIYKTDTGFTKKYADWIAEKLSCETALLDDINHLDLTLYDVIIYGAGVHAGHVK' A
#
# COMPACT_ATOMS: atom_id res chain seq x y z
N MET A 1 -4.28 2.43 -19.25
CA MET A 1 -3.43 2.56 -18.04
C MET A 1 -3.77 1.41 -17.12
N LYS A 2 -2.80 0.80 -16.44
CA LYS A 2 -3.09 -0.27 -15.47
C LYS A 2 -3.63 0.34 -14.18
N SER A 3 -4.66 -0.26 -13.58
CA SER A 3 -5.12 0.13 -12.24
C SER A 3 -4.17 -0.43 -11.18
N ILE A 4 -3.69 0.45 -10.30
CA ILE A 4 -2.69 0.11 -9.27
C ILE A 4 -3.29 0.45 -7.91
N LEU A 5 -3.22 -0.51 -6.98
CA LEU A 5 -3.54 -0.30 -5.58
C LEU A 5 -2.27 -0.47 -4.74
N LEU A 6 -1.93 0.54 -3.95
CA LEU A 6 -0.85 0.47 -2.96
C LEU A 6 -1.45 0.28 -1.56
N ILE A 7 -1.33 -0.93 -1.04
CA ILE A 7 -1.75 -1.27 0.32
C ILE A 7 -0.53 -1.13 1.24
N TYR A 8 -0.69 -0.48 2.39
CA TYR A 8 0.42 -0.37 3.33
C TYR A 8 0.02 -0.55 4.80
N LYS A 9 0.97 -1.06 5.59
CA LYS A 9 0.90 -1.09 7.04
C LYS A 9 1.93 -0.16 7.65
N THR A 10 1.52 0.59 8.66
CA THR A 10 2.39 1.55 9.33
C THR A 10 2.03 1.65 10.81
N ASP A 11 3.03 1.51 11.67
CA ASP A 11 2.84 1.69 13.12
C ASP A 11 3.18 3.14 13.55
N THR A 12 4.20 3.74 12.92
CA THR A 12 4.75 5.06 13.31
C THR A 12 4.76 6.11 12.19
N GLY A 13 4.18 5.78 11.02
CA GLY A 13 4.03 6.71 9.89
C GLY A 13 5.14 6.66 8.83
N PHE A 14 6.25 5.95 9.07
CA PHE A 14 7.33 5.89 8.08
C PHE A 14 6.90 5.25 6.76
N THR A 15 6.21 4.11 6.79
CA THR A 15 5.73 3.44 5.58
C THR A 15 4.76 4.33 4.79
N LYS A 16 3.88 5.07 5.49
CA LYS A 16 2.95 6.01 4.86
C LYS A 16 3.68 7.05 4.00
N LYS A 17 4.78 7.60 4.50
CA LYS A 17 5.56 8.60 3.76
C LYS A 17 6.06 8.06 2.42
N TYR A 18 6.51 6.81 2.38
CA TYR A 18 6.92 6.15 1.13
C TYR A 18 5.70 5.82 0.25
N ALA A 19 4.60 5.35 0.84
CA ALA A 19 3.36 5.09 0.12
C ALA A 19 2.85 6.34 -0.60
N ASP A 20 2.83 7.49 0.09
CA ASP A 20 2.40 8.78 -0.48
C ASP A 20 3.28 9.18 -1.67
N TRP A 21 4.61 9.07 -1.57
CA TRP A 21 5.53 9.39 -2.67
C TRP A 21 5.36 8.48 -3.89
N ILE A 22 5.17 7.18 -3.65
CA ILE A 22 4.96 6.22 -4.74
C ILE A 22 3.60 6.49 -5.40
N ALA A 23 2.57 6.75 -4.61
CA ALA A 23 1.23 7.06 -5.11
C ALA A 23 1.20 8.33 -5.94
N GLU A 24 1.89 9.39 -5.51
CA GLU A 24 2.05 10.61 -6.29
C GLU A 24 2.77 10.32 -7.62
N LYS A 25 3.86 9.55 -7.58
CA LYS A 25 4.67 9.27 -8.77
C LYS A 25 3.96 8.37 -9.79
N LEU A 26 3.15 7.42 -9.31
CA LEU A 26 2.43 6.44 -10.14
C LEU A 26 0.98 6.84 -10.41
N SER A 27 0.47 7.89 -9.75
CA SER A 27 -0.95 8.28 -9.78
C SER A 27 -1.87 7.10 -9.46
N CYS A 28 -1.61 6.42 -8.34
CA CYS A 28 -2.35 5.22 -7.93
C CYS A 28 -3.15 5.42 -6.64
N GLU A 29 -4.10 4.51 -6.40
CA GLU A 29 -4.87 4.48 -5.16
C GLU A 29 -4.05 3.91 -4.01
N THR A 30 -4.34 4.35 -2.79
CA THR A 30 -3.68 3.84 -1.59
C THR A 30 -4.69 3.46 -0.52
N ALA A 31 -4.39 2.41 0.23
CA ALA A 31 -5.22 1.98 1.37
C ALA A 31 -4.36 1.48 2.53
N LEU A 32 -4.87 1.60 3.75
CA LEU A 32 -4.29 0.91 4.90
C LEU A 32 -4.61 -0.59 4.80
N LEU A 33 -3.70 -1.43 5.29
CA LEU A 33 -3.92 -2.88 5.33
C LEU A 33 -5.19 -3.24 6.11
N ASP A 34 -5.53 -2.48 7.15
CA ASP A 34 -6.73 -2.70 7.97
C ASP A 34 -8.03 -2.51 7.17
N ASP A 35 -8.00 -1.73 6.08
CA ASP A 35 -9.16 -1.46 5.22
C ASP A 35 -9.32 -2.49 4.09
N ILE A 36 -8.42 -3.48 3.97
CA ILE A 36 -8.36 -4.40 2.82
C ILE A 36 -9.66 -5.20 2.62
N ASN A 37 -10.35 -5.54 3.69
CA ASN A 37 -11.60 -6.31 3.63
C ASN A 37 -12.77 -5.53 3.00
N HIS A 38 -12.62 -4.21 2.87
CA HIS A 38 -13.60 -3.34 2.24
C HIS A 38 -13.26 -3.00 0.78
N LEU A 39 -12.14 -3.52 0.26
CA LEU A 39 -11.66 -3.26 -1.09
C LEU A 39 -11.95 -4.46 -2.00
N ASP A 40 -12.42 -4.18 -3.21
CA ASP A 40 -12.49 -5.19 -4.26
C ASP A 40 -11.15 -5.24 -5.00
N LEU A 41 -10.29 -6.18 -4.60
CA LEU A 41 -8.96 -6.36 -5.17
C LEU A 41 -9.00 -6.79 -6.65
N THR A 42 -10.14 -7.29 -7.15
CA THR A 42 -10.26 -7.75 -8.56
C THR A 42 -10.29 -6.60 -9.56
N LEU A 43 -10.52 -5.37 -9.08
CA LEU A 43 -10.52 -4.15 -9.89
C LEU A 43 -9.11 -3.65 -10.26
N TYR A 44 -8.07 -4.22 -9.66
CA TYR A 44 -6.70 -3.74 -9.79
C TYR A 44 -5.82 -4.72 -10.56
N ASP A 45 -5.12 -4.22 -11.58
CA ASP A 45 -4.14 -5.01 -12.34
C ASP A 45 -2.86 -5.29 -11.54
N VAL A 46 -2.51 -4.39 -10.62
CA VAL A 46 -1.28 -4.44 -9.83
C VAL A 46 -1.58 -4.06 -8.38
N ILE A 47 -1.09 -4.89 -7.46
CA ILE A 47 -1.11 -4.59 -6.03
C ILE A 47 0.33 -4.41 -5.56
N ILE A 48 0.61 -3.27 -4.94
CA ILE A 48 1.88 -2.98 -4.26
C ILE A 48 1.60 -3.09 -2.77
N TYR A 49 2.40 -3.87 -2.05
CA TYR A 49 2.31 -3.97 -0.60
C TYR A 49 3.54 -3.35 0.07
N GLY A 50 3.32 -2.39 0.97
CA GLY A 50 4.36 -1.72 1.74
C GLY A 50 4.20 -1.95 3.23
N ALA A 51 5.26 -2.37 3.91
CA ALA A 51 5.24 -2.52 5.36
C ALA A 51 6.63 -2.36 5.97
N GLY A 52 6.67 -2.08 7.26
CA GLY A 52 7.91 -2.05 8.01
C GLY A 52 8.49 -3.46 8.15
N VAL A 53 9.82 -3.55 8.14
CA VAL A 53 10.53 -4.79 8.47
C VAL A 53 10.96 -4.73 9.94
N HIS A 54 10.56 -5.71 10.72
CA HIS A 54 10.93 -5.84 12.12
C HIS A 54 11.45 -7.25 12.40
N ALA A 55 12.64 -7.36 12.99
CA ALA A 55 13.28 -8.65 13.29
C ALA A 55 13.35 -9.62 12.10
N GLY A 56 13.52 -9.09 10.88
CA GLY A 56 13.55 -9.89 9.65
C GLY A 56 12.18 -10.34 9.14
N HIS A 57 11.08 -9.79 9.67
CA HIS A 57 9.73 -10.09 9.22
C HIS A 57 9.04 -8.84 8.70
N VAL A 58 8.27 -9.01 7.64
CA VAL A 58 7.37 -7.96 7.14
C VAL A 58 6.16 -7.92 8.10
N LYS A 59 5.89 -6.75 8.67
CA LYS A 59 4.82 -6.55 9.64
C LYS A 59 3.46 -6.40 8.99
#